data_AF-A0A445J4M5-F1
#
_entry.id   AF-A0A445J4M5-F1
#
_cell.length_a   1.000
_cell.length_b   1.000
_cell.length_c   1.000
_cell.angle_alpha   90.00
_cell.angle_beta   90.00
_cell.angle_gamma   90.00
#
_symmetry.space_group_name_H-M   'P 1'
#
loop_
_entity.id
_entity.type
_entity.pdbx_description
1 polymer ?
#
loop_
_entity_poly.entity_id
_entity_poly.type
_entity_poly.pdbx_seq_one_letter_code
_entity_poly.pdbx_strand_id
1 'polypeptide(L)'
;MQGESSAKVMDSGSQYYHQGVQGMNWDDDERIHLINLLNDCVRLTELGNFNDAYIALYHLSQLASSDGDSMQRVATYFIEALAYCQVVKNLSGVPKVLHLVKTLSTPEQQLVKKLFFDFYPFIKIAHTITNQAIIEAMKGETSINVLDLSPSYNALQWTNLMNLENLDPEKLPIKKGEPLAISSVLQLHSLLATDDDNEMVKMRRGTGQRMFPEMLAKPKKKKVVNPSPDSALSPFSPCPSHKMESFLYGLWKLQPKVMVITEQESNVNNGSSLTKRVGSALKFYSTLFDCLEASTSRTSERRSLMEKMLLGEEIRNIVACEGVERKERHEKLVTWIPKA
;
A
#
# COMPACT_ATOMS: atom_id res chain seq x y z
N MET A 1 -47.13 -7.31 -54.39
CA MET A 1 -46.12 -8.01 -55.21
C MET A 1 -44.99 -7.03 -55.50
N GLN A 2 -43.75 -7.51 -55.49
CA GLN A 2 -42.45 -6.79 -55.37
C GLN A 2 -42.08 -6.55 -53.89
N GLY A 3 -40.96 -7.04 -53.35
CA GLY A 3 -39.91 -7.91 -53.87
C GLY A 3 -38.86 -8.11 -52.74
N GLU A 4 -38.50 -9.36 -52.47
CA GLU A 4 -37.37 -9.74 -51.61
C GLU A 4 -36.06 -9.78 -52.41
N SER A 5 -34.93 -9.49 -51.74
CA SER A 5 -33.56 -10.04 -51.94
C SER A 5 -32.43 -8.99 -52.06
N SER A 6 -31.59 -8.93 -51.02
CA SER A 6 -30.11 -8.83 -51.05
C SER A 6 -29.62 -8.73 -49.60
N ALA A 7 -29.17 -9.80 -48.93
CA ALA A 7 -27.81 -10.37 -49.01
C ALA A 7 -26.72 -9.28 -48.86
N LYS A 8 -26.26 -8.98 -47.64
CA LYS A 8 -25.19 -9.69 -46.89
C LYS A 8 -23.81 -9.54 -47.56
N VAL A 9 -23.12 -8.43 -47.30
CA VAL A 9 -21.64 -8.34 -47.33
C VAL A 9 -21.19 -7.25 -46.34
N MET A 10 -20.11 -7.53 -45.62
CA MET A 10 -19.28 -6.63 -44.79
C MET A 10 -19.64 -6.50 -43.31
N ASP A 11 -19.34 -7.55 -42.53
CA ASP A 11 -18.72 -7.40 -41.21
C ASP A 11 -17.93 -8.67 -40.85
N SER A 12 -16.74 -8.82 -41.44
CA SER A 12 -15.83 -9.93 -41.13
C SER A 12 -14.37 -9.48 -40.99
N GLY A 13 -14.13 -8.18 -40.84
CA GLY A 13 -12.79 -7.60 -40.67
C GLY A 13 -12.35 -7.40 -39.22
N SER A 14 -13.29 -7.37 -38.28
CA SER A 14 -13.02 -6.96 -36.89
C SER A 14 -12.77 -8.12 -35.93
N GLN A 15 -13.02 -9.37 -36.35
CA GLN A 15 -12.88 -10.56 -35.49
C GLN A 15 -11.51 -11.25 -35.57
N TYR A 16 -10.63 -10.86 -36.51
CA TYR A 16 -9.33 -11.53 -36.71
C TYR A 16 -8.15 -10.83 -36.02
N TYR A 17 -8.32 -9.64 -35.44
CA TYR A 17 -7.23 -8.93 -34.74
C TYR A 17 -7.18 -9.17 -33.22
N HIS A 18 -8.16 -9.86 -32.63
CA HIS A 18 -8.21 -10.10 -31.18
C HIS A 18 -7.79 -11.51 -30.72
N GLN A 19 -7.38 -12.39 -31.63
CA GLN A 19 -7.02 -13.79 -31.29
C GLN A 19 -5.52 -14.12 -31.33
N GLY A 20 -4.63 -13.13 -31.44
CA GLY A 20 -3.21 -13.37 -31.72
C GLY A 20 -2.20 -13.23 -30.56
N VAL A 21 -2.56 -12.71 -29.39
CA VAL A 21 -1.57 -12.41 -28.32
C VAL A 21 -1.95 -13.01 -26.95
N GLN A 22 -3.00 -13.83 -26.89
CA GLN A 22 -3.38 -14.51 -25.65
C GLN A 22 -2.54 -15.77 -25.44
N GLY A 23 -1.54 -15.68 -24.57
CA GLY A 23 -0.98 -16.85 -23.88
C GLY A 23 0.50 -17.17 -24.14
N MET A 24 1.28 -16.30 -24.76
CA MET A 24 2.74 -16.45 -24.75
C MET A 24 3.32 -15.83 -23.47
N ASN A 25 4.19 -16.57 -22.78
CA ASN A 25 5.04 -15.98 -21.76
C ASN A 25 6.05 -15.08 -22.48
N TRP A 26 6.27 -13.89 -21.94
CA TRP A 26 7.34 -13.01 -22.42
C TRP A 26 8.69 -13.71 -22.36
N ASP A 27 9.55 -13.37 -23.33
CA ASP A 27 10.96 -13.67 -23.20
C ASP A 27 11.63 -12.73 -22.17
N ASP A 28 12.85 -13.07 -21.76
CA ASP A 28 13.57 -12.30 -20.75
C ASP A 28 13.85 -10.85 -21.21
N ASP A 29 13.99 -10.61 -22.51
CA ASP A 29 14.30 -9.29 -23.08
C ASP A 29 13.09 -8.35 -23.00
N GLU A 30 11.89 -8.83 -23.33
CA GLU A 30 10.62 -8.10 -23.17
C GLU A 30 10.38 -7.74 -21.69
N ARG A 31 10.64 -8.69 -20.78
CA ARG A 31 10.51 -8.49 -19.34
C ARG A 31 11.48 -7.42 -18.83
N ILE A 32 12.75 -7.49 -19.24
CA ILE A 32 13.78 -6.51 -18.88
C ILE A 32 13.42 -5.13 -19.44
N HIS A 33 12.95 -5.06 -20.68
CA HIS A 33 12.54 -3.80 -21.30
C HIS A 33 11.42 -3.11 -20.52
N LEU A 34 10.36 -3.84 -20.16
CA LEU A 34 9.27 -3.28 -19.35
C LEU A 34 9.76 -2.78 -17.98
N ILE A 35 10.59 -3.55 -17.28
CA ILE A 35 11.11 -3.15 -15.96
C ILE A 35 11.94 -1.87 -16.07
N ASN A 36 12.80 -1.77 -17.09
CA ASN A 36 13.61 -0.58 -17.32
C ASN A 36 12.75 0.65 -17.62
N LEU A 37 11.77 0.50 -18.52
CA LEU A 37 10.86 1.58 -18.86
C LEU A 37 10.01 2.03 -17.66
N LEU A 38 9.58 1.08 -16.80
CA LEU A 38 8.86 1.39 -15.56
C LEU A 38 9.75 2.18 -14.60
N ASN A 39 10.99 1.76 -14.39
CA ASN A 39 11.95 2.47 -13.55
C ASN A 39 12.23 3.89 -14.06
N ASP A 40 12.37 4.06 -15.38
CA ASP A 40 12.53 5.39 -15.97
C ASP A 40 11.30 6.27 -15.77
N CYS A 41 10.09 5.72 -15.98
CA CYS A 41 8.85 6.46 -15.73
C CYS A 41 8.73 6.93 -14.27
N VAL A 42 9.11 6.06 -13.32
CA VAL A 42 9.13 6.39 -11.89
C VAL A 42 10.11 7.52 -11.60
N ARG A 43 11.34 7.42 -12.13
CA ARG A 43 12.38 8.45 -11.97
C ARG A 43 11.93 9.79 -12.55
N LEU A 44 11.36 9.80 -13.75
CA LEU A 44 10.83 11.00 -14.39
C LEU A 44 9.69 11.63 -13.56
N THR A 45 8.83 10.79 -12.99
CA THR A 45 7.74 11.23 -12.09
C THR A 45 8.27 11.83 -10.79
N GLU A 46 9.33 11.25 -10.21
CA GLU A 46 10.00 11.77 -9.00
C GLU A 46 10.69 13.12 -9.26
N LEU A 47 11.28 13.30 -10.45
CA LEU A 47 11.91 14.55 -10.89
C LEU A 47 10.91 15.65 -11.28
N GLY A 48 9.61 15.33 -11.41
CA GLY A 48 8.59 16.27 -11.87
C GLY A 48 8.59 16.51 -13.38
N ASN A 49 9.25 15.67 -14.17
CA ASN A 49 9.24 15.74 -15.64
C ASN A 49 7.97 15.08 -16.20
N PHE A 50 6.84 15.74 -16.04
CA PHE A 50 5.52 15.15 -16.34
C PHE A 50 5.31 14.79 -17.81
N ASN A 51 5.85 15.57 -18.76
CA ASN A 51 5.70 15.29 -20.19
C ASN A 51 6.42 13.99 -20.59
N ASP A 52 7.67 13.83 -20.16
CA ASP A 52 8.45 12.62 -20.45
C ASP A 52 7.86 11.41 -19.73
N ALA A 53 7.41 11.59 -18.48
CA ALA A 53 6.73 10.56 -17.72
C ALA A 53 5.41 10.14 -18.40
N TYR A 54 4.66 11.07 -19.00
CA TYR A 54 3.46 10.77 -19.77
C TYR A 54 3.78 9.93 -21.03
N ILE A 55 4.84 10.28 -21.76
CA ILE A 55 5.30 9.50 -22.92
C ILE A 55 5.72 8.10 -22.49
N ALA A 56 6.47 7.97 -21.38
CA ALA A 56 6.85 6.68 -20.84
C ALA A 56 5.63 5.83 -20.43
N LEU A 57 4.61 6.43 -19.79
CA LEU A 57 3.35 5.75 -19.47
C LEU A 57 2.61 5.28 -20.73
N TYR A 58 2.61 6.08 -21.80
CA TYR A 58 2.01 5.68 -23.07
C TYR A 58 2.66 4.40 -23.60
N HIS A 59 4.00 4.34 -23.66
CA HIS A 59 4.71 3.13 -24.09
C HIS A 59 4.45 1.95 -23.15
N LEU A 60 4.47 2.17 -21.83
CA LEU A 60 4.15 1.14 -20.84
C LEU A 60 2.74 0.56 -21.02
N SER A 61 1.76 1.39 -21.36
CA SER A 61 0.38 0.95 -21.60
C SER A 61 0.23 0.00 -22.80
N GLN A 62 1.17 0.02 -23.74
CA GLN A 62 1.19 -0.91 -24.88
C GLN A 62 1.76 -2.28 -24.50
N LEU A 63 2.54 -2.36 -23.42
CA LEU A 63 3.21 -3.57 -22.96
C LEU A 63 2.44 -4.25 -21.82
N ALA A 64 1.79 -3.48 -20.96
CA ALA A 64 1.06 -3.99 -19.80
C ALA A 64 -0.29 -4.61 -20.18
N SER A 65 -0.70 -5.63 -19.43
CA SER A 65 -1.96 -6.35 -19.64
C SER A 65 -2.44 -6.97 -18.33
N SER A 66 -3.70 -6.70 -17.96
CA SER A 66 -4.34 -7.27 -16.76
C SER A 66 -4.63 -8.77 -16.87
N ASP A 67 -4.61 -9.31 -18.09
CA ASP A 67 -4.83 -10.74 -18.37
C ASP A 67 -3.56 -11.44 -18.88
N GLY A 68 -2.45 -10.68 -18.96
CA GLY A 68 -1.15 -11.17 -19.40
C GLY A 68 -0.44 -12.06 -18.37
N ASP A 69 0.86 -12.22 -18.56
CA ASP A 69 1.70 -12.89 -17.57
C ASP A 69 1.82 -12.10 -16.25
N SER A 70 2.48 -12.68 -15.26
CA SER A 70 2.63 -12.07 -13.95
C SER A 70 3.25 -10.67 -13.99
N MET A 71 4.28 -10.45 -14.83
CA MET A 71 4.96 -9.16 -14.91
C MET A 71 4.09 -8.12 -15.60
N GLN A 72 3.41 -8.49 -16.69
CA GLN A 72 2.45 -7.61 -17.36
C GLN A 72 1.35 -7.15 -16.40
N ARG A 73 0.81 -8.07 -15.59
CA ARG A 73 -0.26 -7.78 -14.63
C ARG A 73 0.22 -6.88 -13.49
N VAL A 74 1.40 -7.15 -12.94
CA VAL A 74 2.01 -6.28 -11.91
C VAL A 74 2.23 -4.88 -12.48
N ALA A 75 2.81 -4.80 -13.69
CA ALA A 75 3.08 -3.53 -14.35
C ALA A 75 1.81 -2.71 -14.55
N THR A 76 0.69 -3.33 -14.94
CA THR A 76 -0.63 -2.66 -15.06
C THR A 76 -0.96 -1.86 -13.80
N TYR A 77 -0.85 -2.45 -12.60
CA TYR A 77 -1.19 -1.75 -11.36
C TYR A 77 -0.20 -0.64 -11.00
N PHE A 78 1.10 -0.81 -11.28
CA PHE A 78 2.08 0.26 -11.10
C PHE A 78 1.85 1.43 -12.07
N ILE A 79 1.51 1.13 -13.33
CA ILE A 79 1.19 2.13 -14.35
C ILE A 79 -0.06 2.91 -13.97
N GLU A 80 -1.13 2.23 -13.54
CA GLU A 80 -2.36 2.88 -13.05
C GLU A 80 -2.05 3.82 -11.88
N ALA A 81 -1.22 3.38 -10.93
CA ALA A 81 -0.82 4.19 -9.80
C ALA A 81 0.04 5.41 -10.19
N LEU A 82 0.99 5.25 -11.11
CA LEU A 82 1.81 6.34 -11.64
C LEU A 82 0.98 7.34 -12.45
N ALA A 83 0.04 6.86 -13.27
CA ALA A 83 -0.91 7.72 -13.98
C ALA A 83 -1.75 8.53 -12.99
N TYR A 84 -2.23 7.90 -11.92
CA TYR A 84 -2.95 8.59 -10.84
C TYR A 84 -2.09 9.68 -10.18
N CYS A 85 -0.79 9.41 -9.92
CA CYS A 85 0.15 10.41 -9.41
C CYS A 85 0.19 11.65 -10.31
N GLN A 86 0.28 11.46 -11.63
CA GLN A 86 0.38 12.56 -12.58
C GLN A 86 -0.90 13.41 -12.58
N VAL A 87 -2.07 12.76 -12.56
CA VAL A 87 -3.37 13.44 -12.54
C VAL A 87 -3.51 14.27 -11.25
N VAL A 88 -3.21 13.69 -10.09
CA VAL A 88 -3.31 14.36 -8.78
C VAL A 88 -2.32 15.52 -8.64
N LYS A 89 -1.08 15.36 -9.13
CA LYS A 89 -0.04 16.39 -9.03
C LYS A 89 -0.21 17.52 -10.04
N ASN A 90 -0.73 17.25 -11.24
CA ASN A 90 -0.87 18.26 -12.30
C ASN A 90 -2.19 19.03 -12.29
N LEU A 91 -3.27 18.45 -11.75
CA LEU A 91 -4.59 19.07 -11.79
C LEU A 91 -5.03 19.54 -10.40
N SER A 92 -4.76 20.82 -10.10
CA SER A 92 -5.24 21.45 -8.87
C SER A 92 -6.77 21.38 -8.78
N GLY A 93 -7.30 20.64 -7.79
CA GLY A 93 -8.74 20.49 -7.54
C GLY A 93 -9.30 19.09 -7.85
N VAL A 94 -8.62 18.31 -8.68
CA VAL A 94 -8.99 16.92 -9.00
C VAL A 94 -8.81 15.95 -7.83
N PRO A 95 -7.84 16.10 -6.91
CA PRO A 95 -7.73 15.19 -5.75
C PRO A 95 -9.01 15.13 -4.90
N LYS A 96 -9.75 16.24 -4.81
CA LYS A 96 -11.03 16.32 -4.07
C LYS A 96 -12.17 15.57 -4.77
N VAL A 97 -12.08 15.38 -6.09
CA VAL A 97 -13.07 14.70 -6.92
C VAL A 97 -12.69 13.23 -7.14
N LEU A 98 -11.40 12.91 -7.23
CA LEU A 98 -10.91 11.53 -7.32
C LEU A 98 -11.08 10.77 -6.00
N HIS A 99 -11.11 11.43 -4.85
CA HIS A 99 -11.47 10.79 -3.58
C HIS A 99 -12.94 10.28 -3.56
N LEU A 100 -13.74 10.63 -4.57
CA LEU A 100 -15.08 10.08 -4.82
C LEU A 100 -15.04 8.72 -5.55
N VAL A 101 -13.87 8.26 -5.99
CA VAL A 101 -13.67 6.93 -6.57
C VAL A 101 -14.04 5.88 -5.52
N LYS A 102 -14.87 4.91 -5.93
CA LYS A 102 -15.56 3.94 -5.07
C LYS A 102 -14.66 3.41 -3.96
N THR A 103 -14.96 3.79 -2.73
CA THR A 103 -14.57 3.00 -1.57
C THR A 103 -15.29 1.65 -1.65
N LEU A 104 -14.55 0.56 -1.50
CA LEU A 104 -15.16 -0.77 -1.45
C LEU A 104 -16.17 -0.82 -0.31
N SER A 105 -17.33 -1.40 -0.59
CA SER A 105 -18.29 -1.73 0.47
C SER A 105 -17.67 -2.76 1.43
N THR A 106 -18.13 -2.78 2.69
CA THR A 106 -17.64 -3.75 3.68
C THR A 106 -17.67 -5.21 3.19
N PRO A 107 -18.74 -5.67 2.49
CA PRO A 107 -18.76 -7.04 1.95
C PRO A 107 -17.70 -7.29 0.87
N GLU A 108 -17.42 -6.30 0.00
CA GLU A 108 -16.37 -6.42 -1.03
C GLU A 108 -14.99 -6.52 -0.38
N GLN A 109 -14.72 -5.71 0.66
CA GLN A 109 -13.48 -5.79 1.42
C GLN A 109 -13.29 -7.16 2.10
N GLN A 110 -14.36 -7.73 2.68
CA GLN A 110 -14.33 -9.07 3.26
C GLN A 110 -14.09 -10.15 2.20
N LEU A 111 -14.70 -10.02 1.02
CA LEU A 111 -14.54 -10.97 -0.06
C LEU A 111 -13.09 -11.01 -0.57
N VAL A 112 -12.47 -9.87 -0.85
CA VAL A 112 -11.10 -9.83 -1.39
C VAL A 112 -10.08 -10.32 -0.36
N LYS A 113 -10.30 -10.04 0.92
CA LYS A 113 -9.52 -10.57 2.04
C LYS A 113 -9.65 -12.08 2.17
N LYS A 114 -10.88 -12.62 2.03
CA LYS A 114 -11.11 -14.06 1.97
C LYS A 114 -10.42 -14.69 0.77
N LEU A 115 -10.48 -14.06 -0.41
CA LEU A 115 -9.79 -14.53 -1.60
C LEU A 115 -8.27 -14.60 -1.39
N PHE A 116 -7.67 -13.59 -0.77
CA PHE A 116 -6.26 -13.62 -0.42
C PHE A 116 -5.92 -14.78 0.52
N PHE A 117 -6.75 -15.01 1.54
CA PHE A 117 -6.61 -16.17 2.43
C PHE A 117 -6.74 -17.50 1.68
N ASP A 118 -7.65 -17.59 0.70
CA ASP A 118 -7.86 -18.81 -0.09
C ASP A 118 -6.67 -19.08 -1.01
N PHE A 119 -6.20 -18.06 -1.75
CA PHE A 119 -5.12 -18.19 -2.74
C PHE A 119 -3.73 -18.33 -2.15
N TYR A 120 -3.45 -17.69 -1.01
CA TYR A 120 -2.12 -17.71 -0.39
C TYR A 120 -2.11 -18.50 0.93
N PRO A 121 -1.00 -19.20 1.24
CA PRO A 121 -0.86 -19.91 2.50
C PRO A 121 -0.38 -19.02 3.65
N PHE A 122 0.05 -17.78 3.39
CA PHE A 122 0.75 -16.94 4.37
C PHE A 122 -0.06 -16.72 5.66
N ILE A 123 -1.33 -16.37 5.54
CA ILE A 123 -2.19 -16.12 6.70
C ILE A 123 -2.51 -17.43 7.43
N LYS A 124 -2.67 -18.54 6.72
CA LYS A 124 -2.87 -19.87 7.32
C LYS A 124 -1.67 -20.23 8.20
N ILE A 125 -0.46 -20.04 7.68
CA ILE A 125 0.80 -20.28 8.40
C ILE A 125 0.92 -19.35 9.61
N ALA A 126 0.66 -18.05 9.42
CA ALA A 126 0.69 -17.07 10.50
C ALA A 126 -0.27 -17.47 11.63
N HIS A 127 -1.52 -17.84 11.33
CA HIS A 127 -2.47 -18.31 12.33
C HIS A 127 -1.98 -19.55 13.07
N THR A 128 -1.37 -20.52 12.38
CA THR A 128 -0.82 -21.72 13.03
C THR A 128 0.31 -21.35 14.00
N ILE A 129 1.23 -20.49 13.59
CA ILE A 129 2.35 -20.05 14.43
C ILE A 129 1.84 -19.23 15.63
N THR A 130 0.91 -18.30 15.40
CA THR A 130 0.28 -17.49 16.45
C THR A 130 -0.43 -18.36 17.47
N ASN A 131 -1.27 -19.29 17.01
CA ASN A 131 -1.98 -20.19 17.90
C ASN A 131 -1.02 -21.04 18.74
N GLN A 132 0.06 -21.55 18.13
CA GLN A 132 1.07 -22.32 18.85
C GLN A 132 1.77 -21.48 19.92
N ALA A 133 2.19 -20.26 19.60
CA ALA A 133 2.81 -19.33 20.54
C ALA A 133 1.87 -18.97 21.71
N ILE A 134 0.58 -18.77 21.42
CA ILE A 134 -0.44 -18.51 22.44
C ILE A 134 -0.62 -19.72 23.35
N ILE A 135 -0.75 -20.93 22.79
CA ILE A 135 -0.91 -22.17 23.57
C ILE A 135 0.28 -22.37 24.51
N GLU A 136 1.50 -22.16 24.02
CA GLU A 136 2.73 -22.29 24.82
C GLU A 136 2.80 -21.26 25.95
N ALA A 137 2.53 -19.99 25.66
CA ALA A 137 2.55 -18.92 26.65
C ALA A 137 1.45 -19.04 27.71
N MET A 138 0.32 -19.67 27.36
CA MET A 138 -0.84 -19.85 28.24
C MET A 138 -0.86 -21.19 28.98
N LYS A 139 0.20 -21.99 28.87
CA LYS A 139 0.27 -23.29 29.53
C LYS A 139 0.10 -23.17 31.04
N GLY A 140 -0.91 -23.86 31.59
CA GLY A 140 -1.21 -23.88 33.02
C GLY A 140 -2.26 -22.87 33.48
N GLU A 141 -2.74 -21.98 32.59
CA GLU A 141 -3.82 -21.04 32.90
C GLU A 141 -5.20 -21.69 32.82
N THR A 142 -6.08 -21.38 33.77
CA THR A 142 -7.45 -21.92 33.82
C THR A 142 -8.46 -21.09 33.01
N SER A 143 -8.09 -19.86 32.66
CA SER A 143 -8.88 -18.94 31.84
C SER A 143 -7.95 -18.03 31.06
N ILE A 144 -8.23 -17.86 29.76
CA ILE A 144 -7.42 -17.02 28.88
C ILE A 144 -8.30 -15.98 28.20
N ASN A 145 -7.78 -14.75 28.07
CA ASN A 145 -8.34 -13.73 27.21
C ASN A 145 -7.47 -13.60 25.95
N VAL A 146 -8.11 -13.52 24.78
CA VAL A 146 -7.42 -13.28 23.52
C VAL A 146 -7.96 -11.99 22.91
N LEU A 147 -7.06 -11.05 22.64
CA LEU A 147 -7.34 -9.83 21.91
C LEU A 147 -6.79 -9.98 20.49
N ASP A 148 -7.69 -10.19 19.53
CA ASP A 148 -7.34 -10.24 18.11
C ASP A 148 -7.55 -8.86 17.48
N LEU A 149 -6.45 -8.27 16.99
CA LEU A 149 -6.43 -6.98 16.29
C LEU A 149 -6.54 -7.15 14.77
N SER A 150 -6.69 -8.38 14.29
CA SER A 150 -6.79 -8.67 12.85
C SER A 150 -8.14 -8.23 12.28
N PRO A 151 -8.20 -7.85 11.00
CA PRO A 151 -9.48 -7.55 10.36
C PRO A 151 -10.33 -8.82 10.34
N SER A 152 -11.55 -8.76 10.85
CA SER A 152 -12.40 -9.94 10.99
C SER A 152 -12.74 -10.57 9.62
N TYR A 153 -12.23 -11.78 9.38
CA TYR A 153 -12.56 -12.59 8.20
C TYR A 153 -13.90 -13.35 8.35
N ASN A 154 -14.38 -13.46 9.60
CA ASN A 154 -15.68 -13.99 9.99
C ASN A 154 -16.07 -13.31 11.31
N ALA A 155 -17.18 -12.58 11.34
CA ALA A 155 -17.62 -11.83 12.50
C ALA A 155 -18.32 -12.73 13.52
N LEU A 156 -17.58 -13.31 14.47
CA LEU A 156 -18.10 -13.68 15.79
C LEU A 156 -16.97 -13.59 16.83
N GLN A 157 -16.46 -12.39 17.07
CA GLN A 157 -16.36 -11.80 18.42
C GLN A 157 -15.62 -10.46 18.35
N TRP A 158 -16.37 -9.41 18.69
CA TRP A 158 -15.93 -8.08 19.09
C TRP A 158 -15.32 -7.17 18.01
N THR A 159 -16.23 -6.33 17.50
CA THR A 159 -16.02 -4.96 16.99
C THR A 159 -15.31 -4.80 15.65
N ASN A 160 -15.87 -3.93 14.81
CA ASN A 160 -15.27 -3.41 13.59
C ASN A 160 -13.93 -2.71 13.90
N LEU A 161 -12.85 -3.48 14.07
CA LEU A 161 -11.47 -2.99 14.07
C LEU A 161 -10.99 -2.66 12.66
N MET A 162 -11.91 -2.24 11.77
CA MET A 162 -11.54 -1.79 10.42
C MET A 162 -10.70 -0.52 10.46
N ASN A 163 -10.56 0.14 11.62
CA ASN A 163 -9.62 1.22 11.77
C ASN A 163 -8.89 1.19 13.13
N LEU A 164 -7.72 0.55 13.14
CA LEU A 164 -6.82 0.51 14.30
C LEU A 164 -6.37 1.91 14.75
N GLU A 165 -6.36 2.90 13.83
CA GLU A 165 -5.95 4.29 14.10
C GLU A 165 -6.79 4.97 15.18
N ASN A 166 -8.05 4.55 15.35
CA ASN A 166 -8.99 5.13 16.31
C ASN A 166 -9.13 4.30 17.59
N LEU A 167 -8.45 3.15 17.67
CA LEU A 167 -8.53 2.28 18.83
C LEU A 167 -7.66 2.87 19.95
N ASP A 168 -8.25 2.99 21.14
CA ASP A 168 -7.54 3.32 22.37
C ASP A 168 -7.36 2.05 23.20
N PRO A 169 -6.16 1.43 23.21
CA PRO A 169 -5.93 0.18 23.95
C PRO A 169 -6.24 0.29 25.44
N GLU A 170 -6.09 1.48 26.04
CA GLU A 170 -6.30 1.67 27.48
C GLU A 170 -7.79 1.65 27.86
N LYS A 171 -8.68 1.85 26.89
CA LYS A 171 -10.14 1.81 27.09
C LYS A 171 -10.75 0.43 26.82
N LEU A 172 -9.95 -0.56 26.41
CA LEU A 172 -10.44 -1.90 26.19
C LEU A 172 -10.93 -2.52 27.52
N PRO A 173 -12.06 -3.24 27.53
CA PRO A 173 -12.64 -3.85 28.73
C PRO A 173 -11.87 -5.11 29.17
N ILE A 174 -10.54 -5.03 29.26
CA ILE A 174 -9.66 -6.12 29.67
C ILE A 174 -9.35 -5.97 31.15
N LYS A 175 -9.62 -7.02 31.93
CA LYS A 175 -9.30 -7.04 33.36
C LYS A 175 -7.80 -7.19 33.55
N LYS A 176 -7.20 -6.26 34.29
CA LYS A 176 -5.78 -6.33 34.65
C LYS A 176 -5.52 -7.56 35.52
N GLY A 177 -4.45 -8.29 35.21
CA GLY A 177 -4.01 -9.48 35.94
C GLY A 177 -4.62 -10.80 35.44
N GLU A 178 -5.58 -10.78 34.52
CA GLU A 178 -6.00 -12.00 33.82
C GLU A 178 -5.01 -12.34 32.68
N PRO A 179 -4.74 -13.63 32.42
CA PRO A 179 -3.86 -14.03 31.31
C PRO A 179 -4.38 -13.52 29.96
N LEU A 180 -3.59 -12.67 29.31
CA LEU A 180 -3.95 -12.02 28.05
C LEU A 180 -2.95 -12.39 26.94
N ALA A 181 -3.46 -12.87 25.82
CA ALA A 181 -2.74 -12.98 24.56
C ALA A 181 -3.22 -11.90 23.59
N ILE A 182 -2.29 -11.30 22.85
CA ILE A 182 -2.59 -10.32 21.81
C ILE A 182 -2.10 -10.86 20.48
N SER A 183 -2.94 -10.79 19.45
CA SER A 183 -2.60 -11.17 18.07
C SER A 183 -2.85 -9.99 17.14
N SER A 184 -1.93 -9.73 16.21
CA SER A 184 -2.12 -8.76 15.12
C SER A 184 -1.57 -9.32 13.81
N VAL A 185 -2.37 -9.28 12.75
CA VAL A 185 -2.00 -9.79 11.42
C VAL A 185 -2.24 -8.73 10.36
N LEU A 186 -1.14 -8.25 9.77
CA LEU A 186 -1.06 -7.30 8.66
C LEU A 186 -1.89 -6.02 8.91
N GLN A 187 -1.65 -5.31 10.01
CA GLN A 187 -2.42 -4.11 10.37
C GLN A 187 -1.57 -2.98 10.95
N LEU A 188 -0.50 -3.32 11.67
CA LEU A 188 0.26 -2.32 12.42
C LEU A 188 0.95 -1.34 11.48
N HIS A 189 1.37 -1.76 10.28
CA HIS A 189 1.99 -0.86 9.30
C HIS A 189 1.16 0.41 9.01
N SER A 190 -0.18 0.35 9.10
CA SER A 190 -1.04 1.53 8.93
C SER A 190 -0.79 2.64 9.95
N LEU A 191 -0.40 2.29 11.19
CA LEU A 191 -0.09 3.23 12.26
C LEU A 191 1.25 3.97 12.02
N LEU A 192 2.06 3.53 11.06
CA LEU A 192 3.28 4.23 10.64
C LEU A 192 3.00 5.47 9.78
N ALA A 193 1.74 5.72 9.42
CA ALA A 193 1.35 6.91 8.68
C ALA A 193 1.56 8.19 9.53
N THR A 194 2.46 9.05 9.07
CA THR A 194 2.85 10.32 9.69
C THR A 194 2.38 11.52 8.88
N ASP A 195 2.07 12.62 9.55
CA ASP A 195 1.90 13.93 8.90
C ASP A 195 3.29 14.42 8.45
N ASP A 196 3.64 14.16 7.19
CA ASP A 196 4.92 14.55 6.59
C ASP A 196 4.97 16.05 6.19
N ASP A 197 4.03 16.87 6.68
CA ASP A 197 3.87 18.30 6.35
C ASP A 197 5.07 19.20 6.71
N ASN A 198 6.06 18.69 7.42
CA ASN A 198 7.24 19.46 7.82
C ASN A 198 8.35 19.52 6.73
N GLU A 199 8.26 18.71 5.65
CA GLU A 199 9.28 18.71 4.58
C GLU A 199 8.93 19.63 3.39
N MET A 200 7.64 19.93 3.14
CA MET A 200 7.23 20.89 2.09
C MET A 200 7.67 22.34 2.39
N VAL A 201 8.03 22.65 3.64
CA VAL A 201 8.53 23.98 4.06
C VAL A 201 10.00 24.20 3.66
N LYS A 202 10.79 23.14 3.41
CA LYS A 202 12.19 23.28 2.99
C LYS A 202 12.35 23.55 1.49
N MET A 203 11.51 22.96 0.64
CA MET A 203 11.58 23.15 -0.82
C MET A 203 11.14 24.56 -1.26
N ARG A 204 10.29 25.24 -0.47
CA ARG A 204 9.81 26.61 -0.76
C ARG A 204 10.82 27.73 -0.50
N ARG A 205 12.01 27.46 0.06
CA ARG A 205 13.07 28.47 0.22
C ARG A 205 14.05 28.55 -0.95
N GLY A 206 13.79 27.81 -2.03
CA GLY A 206 14.72 27.62 -3.14
C GLY A 206 14.32 28.22 -4.49
N THR A 207 13.42 29.20 -4.59
CA THR A 207 13.22 29.96 -5.84
C THR A 207 12.63 31.32 -5.50
N GLY A 208 13.41 32.38 -5.73
CA GLY A 208 12.94 33.74 -5.57
C GLY A 208 11.95 34.13 -6.67
N GLN A 209 10.88 34.82 -6.30
CA GLN A 209 10.31 35.92 -7.07
C GLN A 209 9.47 36.82 -6.14
N ARG A 210 9.73 38.13 -6.23
CA ARG A 210 9.09 39.24 -5.51
C ARG A 210 7.85 39.74 -6.26
N MET A 211 6.90 40.29 -5.48
CA MET A 211 6.03 41.49 -5.69
C MET A 211 4.60 41.16 -5.21
N PHE A 212 3.94 41.89 -4.29
CA PHE A 212 3.83 43.33 -4.00
C PHE A 212 3.58 43.61 -2.48
N PRO A 213 3.54 44.87 -1.98
CA PRO A 213 4.00 45.26 -0.64
C PRO A 213 2.94 45.34 0.46
N GLU A 214 3.46 45.34 1.68
CA GLU A 214 2.83 45.44 3.01
C GLU A 214 1.75 46.51 3.18
N MET A 215 0.69 46.18 3.95
CA MET A 215 0.10 47.11 4.89
C MET A 215 -0.25 46.42 6.23
N LEU A 216 0.51 46.84 7.26
CA LEU A 216 0.21 46.91 8.70
C LEU A 216 -0.34 45.67 9.44
N ALA A 217 0.54 45.00 10.19
CA ALA A 217 0.52 45.02 11.67
C ALA A 217 1.76 44.29 12.24
N LYS A 218 2.55 44.98 13.07
CA LYS A 218 3.74 44.46 13.75
C LYS A 218 3.37 43.42 14.82
N PRO A 219 4.15 42.34 14.99
CA PRO A 219 4.29 41.69 16.28
C PRO A 219 5.69 41.86 16.88
N LYS A 220 5.73 41.84 18.21
CA LYS A 220 6.84 42.17 19.10
C LYS A 220 7.99 41.17 18.98
N LYS A 221 9.23 41.68 18.99
CA LYS A 221 10.48 40.90 19.05
C LYS A 221 10.54 40.09 20.36
N LYS A 222 10.74 38.77 20.28
CA LYS A 222 11.40 37.98 21.33
C LYS A 222 12.71 37.43 20.77
N LYS A 223 13.77 37.58 21.58
CA LYS A 223 15.17 37.25 21.26
C LYS A 223 15.32 35.78 20.84
N VAL A 224 15.87 35.56 19.65
CA VAL A 224 16.43 34.28 19.21
C VAL A 224 17.80 34.13 19.86
N VAL A 225 18.00 33.07 20.62
CA VAL A 225 19.32 32.57 21.02
C VAL A 225 19.67 31.47 20.01
N ASN A 226 20.73 31.66 19.24
CA ASN A 226 21.30 30.62 18.39
C ASN A 226 22.13 29.66 19.24
N PRO A 227 22.04 28.34 19.03
CA PRO A 227 23.15 27.43 19.27
C PRO A 227 23.89 27.12 17.96
N SER A 228 25.21 27.02 18.06
CA SER A 228 26.18 26.71 17.01
C SER A 228 26.00 25.33 16.38
N PRO A 229 26.60 25.11 15.19
CA PRO A 229 26.44 23.90 14.39
C PRO A 229 27.54 22.89 14.72
N ASP A 230 27.25 21.88 15.54
CA ASP A 230 28.12 20.71 15.64
C ASP A 230 27.32 19.53 16.16
N SER A 231 26.68 18.81 15.24
CA SER A 231 26.29 17.40 15.35
C SER A 231 25.74 16.95 14.00
N ALA A 232 26.60 16.99 12.99
CA ALA A 232 26.40 16.17 11.80
C ALA A 232 26.78 14.73 12.14
N LEU A 233 26.04 13.78 11.58
CA LEU A 233 26.25 12.33 11.56
C LEU A 233 25.53 11.52 12.67
N SER A 234 24.23 11.29 12.44
CA SER A 234 23.60 10.00 12.79
C SER A 234 22.95 9.44 11.52
N PRO A 235 23.28 8.20 11.10
CA PRO A 235 22.64 7.57 9.94
C PRO A 235 21.19 7.22 10.30
N PHE A 236 20.26 7.79 9.54
CA PHE A 236 18.84 7.47 9.41
C PHE A 236 18.31 6.27 10.22
N SER A 237 17.91 6.50 11.46
CA SER A 237 16.83 5.72 12.07
C SER A 237 15.51 6.23 11.50
N PRO A 238 14.60 5.38 10.99
CA PRO A 238 13.23 5.79 10.75
C PRO A 238 12.68 6.29 12.09
N CYS A 239 12.34 7.57 12.17
CA CYS A 239 11.74 8.11 13.38
C CYS A 239 10.43 7.34 13.61
N PRO A 240 10.25 6.63 14.73
CA PRO A 240 9.03 5.88 14.98
C PRO A 240 7.83 6.81 14.90
N SER A 241 6.72 6.37 14.31
CA SER A 241 5.51 7.19 14.37
C SER A 241 5.07 7.25 15.84
N HIS A 242 4.87 8.46 16.37
CA HIS A 242 4.40 8.65 17.75
C HIS A 242 3.08 7.89 18.01
N LYS A 243 2.26 7.70 16.97
CA LYS A 243 1.04 6.89 16.99
C LYS A 243 1.33 5.42 17.25
N MET A 244 2.28 4.82 16.52
CA MET A 244 2.69 3.43 16.73
C MET A 244 3.22 3.20 18.14
N GLU A 245 4.15 4.04 18.59
CA GLU A 245 4.76 3.90 19.91
C GLU A 245 3.71 4.01 21.02
N SER A 246 2.82 5.02 20.93
CA SER A 246 1.73 5.19 21.89
C SER A 246 0.78 3.98 21.89
N PHE A 247 0.50 3.42 20.72
CA PHE A 247 -0.38 2.26 20.57
C PHE A 247 0.23 1.00 21.19
N LEU A 248 1.48 0.67 20.83
CA LEU A 248 2.20 -0.47 21.40
C LEU A 248 2.39 -0.32 22.91
N TYR A 249 2.68 0.90 23.39
CA TYR A 249 2.75 1.19 24.81
C TYR A 249 1.40 0.98 25.53
N GLY A 250 0.29 1.35 24.90
CA GLY A 250 -1.06 1.07 25.39
C GLY A 250 -1.34 -0.43 25.50
N LEU A 251 -0.95 -1.22 24.49
CA LEU A 251 -1.06 -2.68 24.55
C LEU A 251 -0.17 -3.29 25.63
N TRP A 252 1.06 -2.77 25.80
CA TRP A 252 2.00 -3.22 26.82
C TRP A 252 1.47 -2.97 28.25
N LYS A 253 0.77 -1.86 28.48
CA LYS A 253 0.09 -1.56 29.76
C LYS A 253 -1.00 -2.56 30.13
N LEU A 254 -1.54 -3.32 29.18
CA LEU A 254 -2.47 -4.43 29.45
C LEU A 254 -1.77 -5.64 30.09
N GLN A 255 -0.43 -5.63 30.14
CA GLN A 255 0.42 -6.73 30.64
C GLN A 255 0.11 -8.07 29.97
N PRO A 256 0.14 -8.15 28.62
CA PRO A 256 -0.07 -9.41 27.93
C PRO A 256 1.04 -10.40 28.28
N LYS A 257 0.69 -11.68 28.42
CA LYS A 257 1.67 -12.76 28.54
C LYS A 257 2.43 -12.99 27.24
N VAL A 258 1.75 -12.80 26.11
CA VAL A 258 2.33 -12.93 24.78
C VAL A 258 1.65 -11.95 23.84
N MET A 259 2.44 -11.35 22.96
CA MET A 259 1.97 -10.59 21.82
C MET A 259 2.60 -11.19 20.57
N VAL A 260 1.78 -11.58 19.60
CA VAL A 260 2.24 -12.12 18.31
C VAL A 260 1.87 -11.15 17.20
N ILE A 261 2.87 -10.70 16.46
CA ILE A 261 2.74 -9.73 15.37
C ILE A 261 3.14 -10.41 14.06
N THR A 262 2.27 -10.36 13.07
CA THR A 262 2.55 -10.78 11.69
C THR A 262 2.45 -9.56 10.78
N GLU A 263 3.53 -9.20 10.08
CA GLU A 263 3.59 -8.04 9.18
C GLU A 263 4.26 -8.42 7.84
N GLN A 264 4.05 -7.60 6.81
CA GLN A 264 4.64 -7.81 5.49
C GLN A 264 6.16 -7.57 5.51
N GLU A 265 6.94 -8.55 5.06
CA GLU A 265 8.41 -8.46 4.99
C GLU A 265 8.87 -7.69 3.73
N SER A 266 8.66 -6.38 3.73
CA SER A 266 9.08 -5.46 2.66
C SER A 266 9.53 -4.11 3.23
N ASN A 267 10.33 -3.35 2.47
CA ASN A 267 10.79 -2.02 2.89
C ASN A 267 10.26 -0.93 1.96
N VAL A 268 8.96 -0.67 2.03
CA VAL A 268 8.29 0.40 1.27
C VAL A 268 8.15 1.69 2.10
N ASN A 269 8.48 1.66 3.40
CA ASN A 269 8.59 2.84 4.26
C ASN A 269 10.01 3.44 4.29
N ASN A 270 10.73 3.41 3.16
CA ASN A 270 12.17 3.75 3.08
C ASN A 270 12.49 5.24 2.86
N GLY A 271 11.67 6.14 3.42
CA GLY A 271 11.81 7.59 3.31
C GLY A 271 10.98 8.21 2.18
N SER A 272 11.36 9.41 1.73
CA SER A 272 10.61 10.21 0.74
C SER A 272 10.87 9.85 -0.73
N SER A 273 11.78 8.90 -1.01
CA SER A 273 12.14 8.57 -2.40
C SER A 273 11.12 7.63 -3.04
N LEU A 274 10.43 8.12 -4.07
CA LEU A 274 9.49 7.35 -4.85
C LEU A 274 10.20 6.20 -5.58
N THR A 275 11.38 6.43 -6.16
CA THR A 275 12.13 5.38 -6.89
C THR A 275 12.49 4.21 -5.97
N LYS A 276 13.01 4.48 -4.76
CA LYS A 276 13.34 3.41 -3.80
C LYS A 276 12.11 2.65 -3.33
N ARG A 277 11.01 3.37 -3.10
CA ARG A 277 9.74 2.80 -2.65
C ARG A 277 9.13 1.90 -3.72
N VAL A 278 9.06 2.37 -4.97
CA VAL A 278 8.55 1.60 -6.12
C VAL A 278 9.43 0.39 -6.39
N GLY A 279 10.76 0.52 -6.40
CA GLY A 279 11.64 -0.63 -6.62
C GLY A 279 11.46 -1.74 -5.58
N SER A 280 11.29 -1.36 -4.31
CA SER A 280 11.03 -2.33 -3.23
C SER A 280 9.65 -2.97 -3.35
N ALA A 281 8.63 -2.18 -3.68
CA ALA A 281 7.27 -2.67 -3.91
C ALA A 281 7.21 -3.60 -5.11
N LEU A 282 7.80 -3.23 -6.25
CA LEU A 282 7.83 -4.04 -7.46
C LEU A 282 8.41 -5.43 -7.18
N LYS A 283 9.55 -5.49 -6.48
CA LYS A 283 10.14 -6.78 -6.08
C LYS A 283 9.19 -7.63 -5.22
N PHE A 284 8.52 -7.01 -4.24
CA PHE A 284 7.60 -7.70 -3.35
C PHE A 284 6.36 -8.22 -4.09
N TYR A 285 5.65 -7.34 -4.83
CA TYR A 285 4.43 -7.71 -5.53
C TYR A 285 4.69 -8.61 -6.73
N SER A 286 5.79 -8.48 -7.47
CA SER A 286 6.15 -9.44 -8.52
C SER A 286 6.26 -10.86 -7.96
N THR A 287 6.80 -11.03 -6.76
CA THR A 287 6.88 -12.36 -6.11
C THR A 287 5.49 -12.90 -5.78
N LEU A 288 4.57 -12.05 -5.31
CA LEU A 288 3.18 -12.44 -5.03
C LEU A 288 2.44 -12.86 -6.32
N PHE A 289 2.58 -12.07 -7.38
CA PHE A 289 1.96 -12.35 -8.67
C PHE A 289 2.54 -13.61 -9.34
N ASP A 290 3.85 -13.86 -9.22
CA ASP A 290 4.50 -15.09 -9.68
C ASP A 290 3.93 -16.32 -8.92
N CYS A 291 3.68 -16.20 -7.61
CA CYS A 291 3.01 -17.26 -6.83
C CYS A 291 1.58 -17.56 -7.32
N LEU A 292 0.81 -16.51 -7.66
CA LEU A 292 -0.54 -16.68 -8.22
C LEU A 292 -0.51 -17.29 -9.61
N GLU A 293 0.41 -16.84 -10.46
CA GLU A 293 0.62 -17.35 -11.81
C GLU A 293 0.89 -18.87 -11.80
N ALA A 294 1.68 -19.34 -10.83
CA ALA A 294 2.00 -20.74 -10.67
C ALA A 294 0.84 -21.60 -10.14
N SER A 295 -0.16 -21.01 -9.48
CA SER A 295 -1.20 -21.74 -8.73
C SER A 295 -2.62 -21.54 -9.24
N THR A 296 -2.86 -20.52 -10.06
CA THR A 296 -4.21 -20.09 -10.44
C THR A 296 -4.28 -19.72 -11.93
N SER A 297 -5.36 -20.13 -12.61
CA SER A 297 -5.60 -19.81 -14.03
C SER A 297 -5.68 -18.31 -14.29
N ARG A 298 -5.15 -17.88 -15.45
CA ARG A 298 -5.28 -16.49 -15.95
C ARG A 298 -6.72 -16.05 -16.21
N THR A 299 -7.63 -17.00 -16.46
CA THR A 299 -9.05 -16.70 -16.70
C THR A 299 -9.88 -16.57 -15.42
N SER A 300 -9.26 -16.74 -14.24
CA SER A 300 -9.97 -16.68 -12.96
C SER A 300 -10.41 -15.24 -12.62
N GLU A 301 -11.71 -14.98 -12.67
CA GLU A 301 -12.29 -13.70 -12.24
C GLU A 301 -12.02 -13.43 -10.75
N ARG A 302 -12.05 -14.47 -9.91
CA ARG A 302 -11.74 -14.36 -8.47
C ARG A 302 -10.31 -13.87 -8.25
N ARG A 303 -9.37 -14.35 -9.06
CA ARG A 303 -7.98 -13.90 -9.03
C ARG A 303 -7.88 -12.44 -9.45
N SER A 304 -8.41 -12.10 -10.63
CA SER A 304 -8.39 -10.72 -11.16
C SER A 304 -9.04 -9.72 -10.20
N LEU A 305 -10.15 -10.11 -9.56
CA LEU A 305 -10.81 -9.30 -8.54
C LEU A 305 -9.90 -9.03 -7.33
N MET A 306 -9.28 -10.06 -6.76
CA MET A 306 -8.38 -9.91 -5.61
C MET A 306 -7.13 -9.13 -5.97
N GLU A 307 -6.52 -9.38 -7.13
CA GLU A 307 -5.37 -8.63 -7.62
C GLU A 307 -5.70 -7.15 -7.76
N LYS A 308 -6.83 -6.81 -8.38
CA LYS A 308 -7.22 -5.42 -8.59
C LYS A 308 -7.61 -4.72 -7.30
N MET A 309 -8.42 -5.36 -6.47
CA MET A 309 -9.12 -4.71 -5.34
C MET A 309 -8.39 -4.87 -4.01
N LEU A 310 -7.33 -5.69 -3.94
CA LEU A 310 -6.44 -5.77 -2.79
C LEU A 310 -5.03 -5.35 -3.19
N LEU A 311 -4.32 -6.14 -4.00
CA LEU A 311 -2.91 -5.88 -4.30
C LEU A 311 -2.71 -4.59 -5.09
N GLY A 312 -3.56 -4.30 -6.07
CA GLY A 312 -3.54 -3.09 -6.88
C GLY A 312 -3.85 -1.84 -6.06
N GLU A 313 -4.77 -1.94 -5.10
CA GLU A 313 -5.09 -0.85 -4.17
C GLU A 313 -3.92 -0.58 -3.21
N GLU A 314 -3.25 -1.62 -2.71
CA GLU A 314 -2.05 -1.49 -1.88
C GLU A 314 -0.90 -0.85 -2.69
N ILE A 315 -0.64 -1.33 -3.91
CA ILE A 315 0.32 -0.72 -4.85
C ILE A 315 -0.02 0.74 -5.08
N ARG A 316 -1.28 1.08 -5.35
CA ARG A 316 -1.71 2.45 -5.56
C ARG A 316 -1.44 3.32 -4.33
N ASN A 317 -1.75 2.83 -3.13
CA ASN A 317 -1.48 3.56 -1.90
C ASN A 317 0.03 3.80 -1.70
N ILE A 318 0.87 2.78 -1.94
CA ILE A 318 2.33 2.89 -1.83
C ILE A 318 2.87 3.91 -2.83
N VAL A 319 2.43 3.89 -4.09
CA VAL A 319 3.01 4.69 -5.16
C VAL A 319 2.47 6.13 -5.12
N ALA A 320 1.16 6.29 -4.92
CA ALA A 320 0.47 7.54 -5.24
C ALA A 320 0.01 8.39 -4.06
N CYS A 321 -0.01 7.83 -2.85
CA CYS A 321 -0.32 8.58 -1.64
C CYS A 321 0.96 9.06 -0.96
N GLU A 322 0.84 10.10 -0.12
CA GLU A 322 1.90 10.57 0.78
C GLU A 322 1.30 10.97 2.14
N GLY A 323 2.15 11.25 3.13
CA GLY A 323 1.72 11.67 4.46
C GLY A 323 0.79 10.65 5.11
N VAL A 324 -0.29 11.14 5.73
CA VAL A 324 -1.30 10.31 6.42
C VAL A 324 -2.18 9.48 5.48
N GLU A 325 -2.31 9.89 4.21
CA GLU A 325 -3.07 9.15 3.21
C GLU A 325 -2.33 7.88 2.75
N ARG A 326 -1.00 7.85 2.89
CA ARG A 326 -0.20 6.65 2.62
C ARG A 326 -0.16 5.75 3.85
N LYS A 327 -1.02 4.73 3.85
CA LYS A 327 -1.20 3.75 4.93
C LYS A 327 -0.33 2.50 4.74
N GLU A 328 -0.05 2.12 3.51
CA GLU A 328 0.79 0.95 3.18
C GLU A 328 2.27 1.30 3.38
N ARG A 329 2.76 1.04 4.59
CA ARG A 329 4.11 1.39 5.06
C ARG A 329 4.83 0.17 5.61
N HIS A 330 4.93 -0.89 4.81
CA HIS A 330 5.61 -2.12 5.22
C HIS A 330 7.08 -1.84 5.58
N GLU A 331 7.51 -2.46 6.68
CA GLU A 331 8.88 -2.45 7.18
C GLU A 331 9.35 -3.90 7.39
N LYS A 332 10.66 -4.12 7.24
CA LYS A 332 11.28 -5.43 7.51
C LYS A 332 11.32 -5.74 9.00
N LEU A 333 11.41 -7.01 9.34
CA LEU A 333 11.51 -7.49 10.73
C LEU A 333 12.58 -6.74 11.55
N VAL A 334 13.75 -6.47 10.97
CA VAL A 334 14.84 -5.74 11.64
C VAL A 334 14.43 -4.35 12.13
N THR A 335 13.47 -3.72 11.46
CA THR A 335 12.94 -2.39 11.82
C THR A 335 11.77 -2.48 12.80
N TRP A 336 11.08 -3.61 12.86
CA TRP A 336 10.00 -3.89 13.81
C TRP A 336 10.51 -4.25 15.20
N ILE A 337 11.58 -5.03 15.32
CA ILE A 337 12.16 -5.46 16.60
C ILE A 337 12.34 -4.32 17.61
N PRO A 338 12.94 -3.16 17.28
CA PRO A 338 13.14 -2.09 18.27
C PRO A 338 11.85 -1.37 18.70
N LYS A 339 10.70 -1.63 18.06
CA LYS A 339 9.40 -1.02 18.39
C LYS A 339 8.58 -1.86 19.39
N ALA A 340 8.82 -3.17 19.43
CA ALA A 340 8.08 -4.15 20.21
C ALA A 340 8.70 -4.38 21.59
#